data_AF-A0A1Z9DTM6-F1
#
_entry.id   AF-A0A1Z9DTM6-F1
#
_cell.length_a   1.000
_cell.length_b   1.000
_cell.length_c   1.000
_cell.angle_alpha   90.00
_cell.angle_beta   90.00
_cell.angle_gamma   90.00
#
_symmetry.space_group_name_H-M   'P 1'
#
loop_
_entity.id
_entity.type
_entity.pdbx_description
1 polymer ?
#
loop_
_entity_poly.entity_id
_entity_poly.type
_entity_poly.pdbx_seq_one_letter_code
_entity_poly.pdbx_strand_id
1 'polypeptide(L)'
;MNEEGKKKEKTDFSKFRLPTNSLGSPVAHKVLLRVPVSKPSKQQYVRVCSDGAYHFECAILKLEDDDRPYLISHNIASAVAQDIKQVILKLGIDRQGNIFLWPIPPTPEDASENTWNQSQRQVAEMAETSWVRLTSNRALGCYEPMVAQGEIPEPTWPDYTLGEILEIAFGSTHLIADREHPTLLKLWGLE
;
A
#
# COMPACT_ATOMS: atom_id res chain seq x y z
N MET A 1 -59.09 13.67 -48.87
CA MET A 1 -58.01 12.65 -48.84
C MET A 1 -57.00 13.09 -47.81
N ASN A 2 -56.60 12.16 -46.96
CA ASN A 2 -55.86 12.31 -45.72
C ASN A 2 -54.41 12.77 -45.94
N GLU A 3 -53.78 13.43 -44.96
CA GLU A 3 -52.65 12.86 -44.21
C GLU A 3 -52.18 13.79 -43.09
N GLU A 4 -52.57 13.40 -41.87
CA GLU A 4 -51.78 13.34 -40.63
C GLU A 4 -50.71 14.42 -40.34
N GLY A 5 -51.14 15.43 -39.59
CA GLY A 5 -50.24 16.23 -38.76
C GLY A 5 -49.62 15.37 -37.65
N LYS A 6 -48.39 14.91 -37.84
CA LYS A 6 -47.54 14.33 -36.79
C LYS A 6 -47.34 15.35 -35.65
N LYS A 7 -48.17 15.26 -34.61
CA LYS A 7 -47.88 15.86 -33.30
C LYS A 7 -46.59 15.23 -32.78
N LYS A 8 -45.48 15.99 -32.78
CA LYS A 8 -44.28 15.64 -32.01
C LYS A 8 -44.67 15.64 -30.54
N GLU A 9 -44.86 14.44 -29.98
CA GLU A 9 -44.95 14.27 -28.52
C GLU A 9 -43.70 14.88 -27.90
N LYS A 10 -43.89 15.94 -27.12
CA LYS A 10 -42.83 16.48 -26.28
C LYS A 10 -42.55 15.43 -25.21
N THR A 11 -41.38 14.81 -25.28
CA THR A 11 -40.90 13.89 -24.26
C THR A 11 -40.87 14.61 -22.92
N ASP A 12 -41.72 14.18 -21.99
CA ASP A 12 -41.71 14.69 -20.63
C ASP A 12 -40.46 14.14 -19.91
N PHE A 13 -39.55 15.04 -19.54
CA PHE A 13 -38.31 14.71 -18.84
C PHE A 13 -38.51 14.59 -17.32
N SER A 14 -39.71 14.88 -16.81
CA SER A 14 -40.03 14.81 -15.38
C SER A 14 -39.85 13.39 -14.82
N LYS A 15 -39.97 12.36 -15.66
CA LYS A 15 -39.69 10.95 -15.32
C LYS A 15 -38.20 10.62 -15.08
N PHE A 16 -37.29 11.49 -15.50
CA PHE A 16 -35.85 11.36 -15.21
C PHE A 16 -35.42 12.19 -13.99
N ARG A 17 -36.35 12.93 -13.39
CA ARG A 17 -36.08 13.74 -12.20
C ARG A 17 -36.06 12.81 -10.99
N LEU A 18 -34.85 12.48 -10.53
CA LEU A 18 -34.69 11.72 -9.29
C LEU A 18 -35.27 12.54 -8.13
N PRO A 19 -36.11 11.95 -7.27
CA PRO A 19 -36.57 12.62 -6.07
C PRO A 19 -35.36 12.86 -5.16
N THR A 20 -35.12 14.13 -4.83
CA THR A 20 -34.12 14.58 -3.84
C THR A 20 -34.57 14.24 -2.42
N ASN A 21 -35.01 13.01 -2.19
CA ASN A 21 -34.98 12.47 -0.84
C ASN A 21 -33.55 11.96 -0.65
N SER A 22 -32.78 12.66 0.16
CA SER A 22 -31.55 12.14 0.75
C SER A 22 -31.91 10.91 1.60
N LEU A 23 -32.09 9.78 0.92
CA LEU A 23 -31.96 8.46 1.53
C LEU A 23 -30.59 8.49 2.20
N GLY A 24 -30.57 8.31 3.53
CA GLY A 24 -29.35 8.27 4.31
C GLY A 24 -28.30 7.47 3.54
N SER A 25 -27.09 8.03 3.44
CA SER A 25 -26.01 7.43 2.66
C SER A 25 -26.01 5.93 2.93
N PRO A 26 -26.15 5.06 1.91
CA PRO A 26 -25.94 3.64 2.14
C PRO A 26 -24.57 3.54 2.79
N VAL A 27 -24.52 2.98 4.00
CA VAL A 27 -23.28 2.70 4.72
C VAL A 27 -22.62 1.54 3.96
N ALA A 28 -22.07 1.86 2.79
CA ALA A 28 -21.34 0.93 1.97
C ALA A 28 -19.98 0.74 2.65
N HIS A 29 -19.76 -0.45 3.21
CA HIS A 29 -18.46 -0.83 3.74
C HIS A 29 -17.55 -1.20 2.57
N LYS A 30 -16.44 -0.46 2.40
CA LYS A 30 -15.41 -0.78 1.41
C LYS A 30 -14.75 -2.10 1.83
N VAL A 31 -15.02 -3.18 1.09
CA VAL A 31 -14.33 -4.45 1.25
C VAL A 31 -12.94 -4.33 0.65
N LEU A 32 -11.93 -4.71 1.44
CA LEU A 32 -10.54 -4.55 1.08
C LEU A 32 -10.04 -5.82 0.37
N LEU A 33 -9.82 -5.73 -0.94
CA LEU A 33 -9.46 -6.89 -1.78
C LEU A 33 -7.96 -7.02 -2.05
N ARG A 34 -7.20 -5.93 -1.87
CA ARG A 34 -5.76 -5.90 -2.15
C ARG A 34 -5.08 -4.85 -1.29
N VAL A 35 -3.96 -5.24 -0.68
CA VAL A 35 -3.03 -4.36 0.03
C VAL A 35 -1.68 -4.45 -0.66
N PRO A 36 -1.23 -3.41 -1.38
CA PRO A 36 0.12 -3.41 -1.97
C PRO A 36 1.19 -3.44 -0.89
N VAL A 37 2.28 -4.19 -1.13
CA VAL A 37 3.48 -4.18 -0.29
C VAL A 37 4.60 -3.51 -1.06
N SER A 38 4.71 -2.20 -0.91
CA SER A 38 5.65 -1.39 -1.70
C SER A 38 5.92 -0.04 -1.07
N LYS A 39 7.05 0.56 -1.46
CA LYS A 39 7.28 2.00 -1.25
C LYS A 39 6.21 2.81 -2.00
N PRO A 40 5.73 3.95 -1.44
CA PRO A 40 4.81 4.84 -2.14
C PRO A 40 5.44 5.36 -3.44
N SER A 41 4.61 5.63 -4.44
CA SER A 41 5.10 6.20 -5.70
C SER A 41 5.58 7.64 -5.52
N LYS A 42 6.45 8.10 -6.42
CA LYS A 42 7.03 9.46 -6.41
C LYS A 42 6.00 10.59 -6.51
N GLN A 43 4.74 10.30 -6.86
CA GLN A 43 3.67 11.29 -7.02
C GLN A 43 2.61 11.23 -5.90
N GLN A 44 2.72 10.26 -4.99
CA GLN A 44 1.74 10.07 -3.91
C GLN A 44 2.17 10.78 -2.63
N TYR A 45 1.25 11.57 -2.09
CA TYR A 45 1.30 11.98 -0.70
C TYR A 45 0.65 10.90 0.14
N VAL A 46 1.32 10.49 1.21
CA VAL A 46 0.92 9.40 2.09
C VAL A 46 1.03 9.78 3.56
N ARG A 47 0.27 9.06 4.39
CA ARG A 47 0.42 8.99 5.84
C ARG A 47 0.81 7.58 6.25
N VAL A 48 1.46 7.47 7.40
CA VAL A 48 1.79 6.20 8.07
C VAL A 48 1.03 6.16 9.40
N CYS A 49 0.55 4.97 9.77
CA CYS A 49 -0.11 4.76 11.05
C CYS A 49 0.94 4.76 12.16
N SER A 50 0.78 5.65 13.14
CA SER A 50 1.68 5.77 14.29
C SER A 50 1.45 4.70 15.35
N ASP A 51 0.33 3.98 15.30
CA ASP A 51 0.05 2.87 16.21
C ASP A 51 0.96 1.67 15.91
N GLY A 52 1.79 1.31 16.89
CA GLY A 52 2.72 0.19 16.81
C GLY A 52 2.02 -1.17 16.60
N ALA A 53 0.72 -1.28 16.88
CA ALA A 53 -0.06 -2.47 16.55
C ALA A 53 -0.17 -2.74 15.04
N TYR A 54 0.20 -1.77 14.20
CA TYR A 54 0.25 -1.87 12.74
C TYR A 54 1.68 -1.92 12.18
N HIS A 55 2.68 -2.19 13.02
CA HIS A 55 4.07 -2.38 12.63
C HIS A 55 4.42 -3.88 12.74
N PHE A 56 5.01 -4.43 11.68
CA PHE A 56 5.37 -5.85 11.63
C PHE A 56 6.81 -6.05 11.16
N GLU A 57 7.67 -6.49 12.08
CA GLU A 57 9.04 -6.89 11.79
C GLU A 57 9.07 -8.24 11.08
N CYS A 58 9.67 -8.28 9.89
CA CYS A 58 9.71 -9.49 9.09
C CYS A 58 10.86 -9.50 8.08
N ALA A 59 11.03 -10.63 7.41
CA ALA A 59 11.88 -10.76 6.24
C ALA A 59 11.02 -10.89 4.98
N ILE A 60 11.41 -10.15 3.95
CA ILE A 60 10.77 -10.24 2.63
C ILE A 60 11.78 -10.64 1.56
N LEU A 61 11.34 -11.45 0.59
CA LEU A 61 12.09 -11.76 -0.62
C LEU A 61 11.40 -11.09 -1.80
N LYS A 62 12.11 -10.26 -2.55
CA LYS A 62 11.60 -9.68 -3.79
C LYS A 62 12.37 -10.26 -4.97
N LEU A 63 11.68 -11.00 -5.82
CA LEU A 63 12.21 -11.46 -7.10
C LEU A 63 12.09 -10.38 -8.17
N GLU A 64 12.93 -10.45 -9.20
CA GLU A 64 12.91 -9.50 -10.31
C GLU A 64 11.65 -9.62 -11.17
N ASP A 65 11.17 -10.85 -11.38
CA ASP A 65 9.98 -11.16 -12.19
C ASP A 65 8.65 -10.98 -11.44
N ASP A 66 8.69 -10.60 -10.16
CA ASP A 66 7.49 -10.46 -9.32
C ASP A 66 7.27 -9.01 -8.85
N ASP A 67 6.06 -8.52 -9.06
CA ASP A 67 5.66 -7.19 -8.64
C ASP A 67 5.53 -7.08 -7.12
N ARG A 68 5.28 -8.21 -6.43
CA ARG A 68 5.07 -8.26 -4.98
C ARG A 68 6.16 -9.08 -4.29
N PRO A 69 6.60 -8.65 -3.09
CA PRO A 69 7.49 -9.48 -2.30
C PRO A 69 6.77 -10.69 -1.70
N TYR A 70 7.53 -11.73 -1.44
CA TYR A 70 7.14 -12.87 -0.60
C TYR A 70 7.46 -12.57 0.85
N LEU A 71 6.57 -12.96 1.76
CA LEU A 71 6.85 -12.99 3.19
C LEU A 71 7.57 -14.30 3.53
N ILE A 72 8.68 -14.18 4.27
CA ILE A 72 9.55 -15.31 4.61
C ILE A 72 9.33 -15.68 6.07
N SER A 73 9.10 -16.96 6.35
CA SER A 73 9.03 -17.48 7.70
C SER A 73 10.41 -17.46 8.39
N HIS A 74 10.42 -17.17 9.69
CA HIS A 74 11.65 -17.05 10.48
C HIS A 74 12.52 -18.31 10.45
N ASN A 75 11.91 -19.51 10.41
CA ASN A 75 12.61 -20.80 10.38
C ASN A 75 13.53 -21.01 9.15
N ILE A 76 13.29 -20.30 8.06
CA ILE A 76 14.10 -20.40 6.83
C ILE A 76 14.90 -19.13 6.54
N ALA A 77 14.70 -18.03 7.28
CA ALA A 77 15.35 -16.76 7.00
C ALA A 77 16.89 -16.87 6.95
N SER A 78 17.48 -17.73 7.80
CA SER A 78 18.93 -18.00 7.79
C SER A 78 19.42 -18.70 6.52
N ALA A 79 18.57 -19.51 5.89
CA ALA A 79 18.88 -20.27 4.67
C ALA A 79 18.97 -19.41 3.41
N VAL A 80 18.22 -18.31 3.39
CA VAL A 80 18.06 -17.40 2.25
C VAL A 80 18.61 -16.00 2.56
N ALA A 81 19.48 -15.90 3.57
CA ALA A 81 19.91 -14.64 4.18
C ALA A 81 20.46 -13.61 3.19
N GLN A 82 21.07 -14.05 2.08
CA GLN A 82 21.65 -13.17 1.07
C GLN A 82 20.60 -12.53 0.14
N ASP A 83 19.45 -13.17 -0.02
CA ASP A 83 18.41 -12.77 -0.98
C ASP A 83 17.22 -12.07 -0.30
N ILE A 84 17.11 -12.18 1.02
CA ILE A 84 16.06 -11.53 1.81
C ILE A 84 16.44 -10.15 2.30
N LYS A 85 15.42 -9.34 2.56
CA LYS A 85 15.55 -8.04 3.23
C LYS A 85 14.73 -8.06 4.52
N GLN A 86 15.39 -7.76 5.63
CA GLN A 86 14.70 -7.46 6.88
C GLN A 86 14.05 -6.08 6.77
N VAL A 87 12.78 -5.99 7.15
CA VAL A 87 11.97 -4.77 7.09
C VAL A 87 10.96 -4.72 8.24
N ILE A 88 10.55 -3.51 8.58
CA ILE A 88 9.35 -3.23 9.34
C ILE A 88 8.27 -2.84 8.33
N LEU A 89 7.25 -3.67 8.17
CA LEU A 89 6.06 -3.29 7.40
C LEU A 89 5.24 -2.32 8.26
N LYS A 90 5.10 -1.07 7.81
CA LYS A 90 4.23 -0.09 8.44
C LYS A 90 2.99 0.14 7.58
N LEU A 91 1.81 0.18 8.20
CA LEU A 91 0.58 0.55 7.50
C LEU A 91 0.64 2.00 7.02
N GLY A 92 0.51 2.20 5.71
CA GLY A 92 0.41 3.50 5.07
C GLY A 92 -0.93 3.69 4.37
N ILE A 93 -1.30 4.94 4.11
CA ILE A 93 -2.52 5.31 3.38
C ILE A 93 -2.24 6.49 2.46
N ASP A 94 -2.79 6.46 1.24
CA ASP A 94 -2.73 7.59 0.31
C ASP A 94 -3.91 8.56 0.49
N ARG A 95 -3.87 9.70 -0.20
CA ARG A 95 -4.94 10.71 -0.17
C ARG A 95 -6.29 10.21 -0.68
N GLN A 96 -6.34 9.08 -1.37
CA GLN A 96 -7.57 8.46 -1.86
C GLN A 96 -8.13 7.42 -0.87
N GLY A 97 -7.48 7.23 0.27
CA GLY A 97 -7.88 6.23 1.26
C GLY A 97 -7.52 4.80 0.86
N ASN A 98 -6.53 4.61 -0.01
CA ASN A 98 -5.99 3.29 -0.30
C ASN A 98 -4.86 3.00 0.67
N ILE A 99 -5.00 1.89 1.41
CA ILE A 99 -3.95 1.43 2.30
C ILE A 99 -2.90 0.60 1.55
N PHE A 100 -1.70 0.56 2.11
CA PHE A 100 -0.59 -0.26 1.66
C PHE A 100 0.32 -0.59 2.84
N LEU A 101 1.13 -1.63 2.72
CA LEU A 101 2.21 -1.90 3.65
C LEU A 101 3.50 -1.34 3.07
N TRP A 102 4.10 -0.37 3.76
CA TRP A 102 5.37 0.20 3.39
C TRP A 102 6.51 -0.61 4.05
N PRO A 103 7.37 -1.30 3.27
CA PRO A 103 8.58 -1.93 3.82
C PRO A 103 9.62 -0.86 4.16
N ILE A 104 9.87 -0.67 5.46
CA ILE A 104 10.86 0.26 6.00
C ILE A 104 12.07 -0.54 6.48
N PRO A 105 13.30 -0.24 6.03
CA PRO A 105 14.49 -0.92 6.53
C PRO A 105 14.66 -0.64 8.03
N PRO A 106 14.99 -1.65 8.86
CA PRO A 106 15.24 -1.44 10.29
C PRO A 106 16.48 -0.58 10.51
N THR A 107 16.63 -0.06 11.72
CA THR A 107 17.88 0.59 12.15
C THR A 107 18.97 -0.48 12.20
N PRO A 108 20.12 -0.28 11.55
CA PRO A 108 21.21 -1.24 11.59
C PRO A 108 21.81 -1.31 13.01
N GLU A 109 22.24 -2.50 13.41
CA GLU A 109 22.97 -2.70 14.67
C GLU A 109 24.41 -2.15 14.60
N ASP A 110 24.97 -2.09 13.38
CA ASP A 110 26.33 -1.58 13.10
C ASP A 110 26.34 -0.12 12.59
N ALA A 111 27.45 0.58 12.84
CA ALA A 111 27.60 2.02 12.60
C ALA A 111 27.63 2.45 11.11
N SER A 112 27.66 1.53 10.15
CA SER A 112 27.67 1.86 8.72
C SER A 112 26.27 1.82 8.13
N GLU A 113 25.53 2.91 8.32
CA GLU A 113 24.16 3.05 7.82
C GLU A 113 24.14 3.67 6.41
N ASN A 114 23.41 3.06 5.49
CA ASN A 114 23.18 3.65 4.16
C ASN A 114 22.19 4.83 4.25
N THR A 115 22.57 5.98 3.69
CA THR A 115 21.79 7.22 3.61
C THR A 115 20.40 7.03 3.01
N TRP A 116 20.24 6.12 2.04
CA TRP A 116 18.93 5.79 1.46
C TRP A 116 18.00 5.14 2.48
N ASN A 117 18.50 4.22 3.31
CA ASN A 117 17.70 3.55 4.32
C ASN A 117 17.35 4.51 5.45
N GLN A 118 18.33 5.31 5.86
CA GLN A 118 18.16 6.35 6.88
C GLN A 118 17.08 7.37 6.48
N SER A 119 17.22 7.95 5.29
CA SER A 119 16.24 8.91 4.78
C SER A 119 14.86 8.29 4.57
N GLN A 120 14.77 7.02 4.14
CA GLN A 120 13.47 6.34 4.03
C GLN A 120 12.77 6.22 5.39
N ARG A 121 13.50 5.86 6.46
CA ARG A 121 12.97 5.83 7.83
C ARG A 121 12.49 7.21 8.28
N GLN A 122 13.31 8.24 8.09
CA GLN A 122 12.98 9.61 8.47
C GLN A 122 11.73 10.13 7.75
N VAL A 123 11.58 9.86 6.45
CA VAL A 123 10.37 10.25 5.73
C VAL A 123 9.15 9.48 6.22
N ALA A 124 9.28 8.19 6.53
CA ALA A 124 8.18 7.41 7.08
C ALA A 124 7.76 7.89 8.48
N GLU A 125 8.71 8.30 9.32
CA GLU A 125 8.44 8.92 10.62
C GLU A 125 7.71 10.27 10.47
N MET A 126 8.16 11.13 9.54
CA MET A 126 7.41 12.37 9.22
C MET A 126 5.99 12.07 8.72
N ALA A 127 5.81 10.96 7.99
CA ALA A 127 4.50 10.52 7.50
C ALA A 127 3.53 10.12 8.62
N GLU A 128 4.00 9.90 9.84
CA GLU A 128 3.14 9.57 10.98
C GLU A 128 2.29 10.78 11.43
N THR A 129 2.77 12.01 11.16
CA THR A 129 2.13 13.26 11.60
C THR A 129 1.81 14.23 10.45
N SER A 130 2.37 14.03 9.27
CA SER A 130 2.23 14.93 8.13
C SER A 130 2.00 14.18 6.83
N TRP A 131 1.20 14.72 5.92
CA TRP A 131 1.08 14.17 4.57
C TRP A 131 2.39 14.42 3.82
N VAL A 132 3.14 13.36 3.52
CA VAL A 132 4.45 13.46 2.88
C VAL A 132 4.50 12.72 1.56
N ARG A 133 5.27 13.24 0.62
CA ARG A 133 5.64 12.57 -0.62
C ARG A 133 7.14 12.29 -0.61
N LEU A 134 7.51 11.04 -0.87
CA LEU A 134 8.90 10.58 -0.91
C LEU A 134 9.50 10.81 -2.31
N THR A 135 10.57 11.59 -2.41
CA THR A 135 11.27 11.85 -3.68
C THR A 135 12.71 11.35 -3.61
N SER A 136 13.20 10.67 -4.65
CA SER A 136 14.62 10.25 -4.69
C SER A 136 15.51 11.39 -5.20
N ASN A 137 16.50 11.77 -4.38
CA ASN A 137 17.57 12.67 -4.79
C ASN A 137 18.85 11.86 -5.05
N ARG A 138 19.07 11.51 -6.32
CA ARG A 138 20.23 10.69 -6.73
C ARG A 138 21.56 11.44 -6.59
N ALA A 139 21.56 12.76 -6.67
CA ALA A 139 22.78 13.56 -6.51
C ALA A 139 23.27 13.53 -5.06
N LEU A 140 22.35 13.52 -4.10
CA LEU A 140 22.66 13.42 -2.66
C LEU A 140 22.67 11.99 -2.13
N GLY A 141 22.20 11.00 -2.91
CA GLY A 141 22.14 9.62 -2.46
C GLY A 141 21.13 9.38 -1.34
N CYS A 142 20.00 10.10 -1.33
CA CYS A 142 19.00 10.00 -0.27
C CYS A 142 17.57 10.23 -0.80
N TYR A 143 16.58 9.95 0.05
CA TYR A 143 15.22 10.42 -0.16
C TYR A 143 15.00 11.77 0.51
N GLU A 144 14.20 12.61 -0.15
CA GLU A 144 13.75 13.89 0.38
C GLU A 144 12.24 13.84 0.62
N PRO A 145 11.78 14.27 1.81
CA PRO A 145 10.36 14.45 2.08
C PRO A 145 9.86 15.75 1.44
N MET A 146 8.72 15.69 0.77
CA MET A 146 7.92 16.85 0.44
C MET A 146 6.65 16.85 1.27
N VAL A 147 6.57 17.75 2.24
CA VAL A 147 5.40 17.90 3.11
C VAL A 147 4.31 18.67 2.36
N ALA A 148 3.06 18.20 2.45
CA ALA A 148 1.93 18.92 1.89
C ALA A 148 1.68 20.23 2.66
N GLN A 149 1.49 21.34 1.95
CA GLN A 149 1.20 22.65 2.54
C GLN A 149 -0.30 22.97 2.65
N GLY A 150 -1.14 22.22 1.96
CA GLY A 150 -2.59 22.39 2.02
C GLY A 150 -3.19 21.79 3.29
N GLU A 151 -4.35 22.28 3.69
CA GLU A 151 -5.17 21.65 4.72
C GLU A 151 -5.75 20.35 4.16
N ILE A 152 -5.10 19.23 4.48
CA ILE A 152 -5.56 17.89 4.14
C ILE A 152 -6.05 17.23 5.44
N PRO A 153 -7.28 16.69 5.48
CA PRO A 153 -7.78 16.00 6.66
C PRO A 153 -6.86 14.86 7.12
N GLU A 154 -6.92 14.55 8.41
CA GLU A 154 -6.30 13.35 8.95
C GLU A 154 -6.91 12.09 8.29
N PRO A 155 -6.10 11.04 8.07
CA PRO A 155 -6.59 9.82 7.45
C PRO A 155 -7.61 9.12 8.35
N THR A 156 -8.64 8.53 7.72
CA THR A 156 -9.49 7.55 8.38
C THR A 156 -8.91 6.17 8.14
N TRP A 157 -8.38 5.55 9.19
CA TRP A 157 -7.82 4.20 9.13
C TRP A 157 -8.94 3.15 9.02
N PRO A 158 -8.69 2.04 8.30
CA PRO A 158 -9.69 0.99 8.12
C PRO A 158 -9.88 0.20 9.42
N ASP A 159 -11.08 -0.36 9.62
CA ASP A 159 -11.39 -1.26 10.75
C ASP A 159 -10.98 -2.71 10.41
N TYR A 160 -9.68 -2.92 10.19
CA TYR A 160 -9.05 -4.21 9.96
C TYR A 160 -7.85 -4.35 10.87
N THR A 161 -7.68 -5.52 11.46
CA THR A 161 -6.46 -5.85 12.22
C THR A 161 -5.25 -5.96 11.29
N LEU A 162 -4.04 -5.82 11.85
CA LEU A 162 -2.82 -6.05 11.07
C LEU A 162 -2.77 -7.47 10.47
N GLY A 163 -3.27 -8.48 11.18
CA GLY A 163 -3.34 -9.85 10.68
C GLY A 163 -4.19 -9.98 9.42
N GLU A 164 -5.39 -9.41 9.40
CA GLU A 164 -6.27 -9.40 8.21
C GLU A 164 -5.62 -8.62 7.06
N ILE A 165 -4.95 -7.49 7.35
CA ILE A 165 -4.22 -6.71 6.35
C ILE A 165 -3.09 -7.54 5.72
N LEU A 166 -2.31 -8.27 6.53
CA LEU A 166 -1.24 -9.15 6.06
C LEU A 166 -1.80 -10.30 5.22
N GLU A 167 -2.92 -10.91 5.64
CA GLU A 167 -3.61 -11.96 4.89
C GLU A 167 -4.07 -11.44 3.52
N ILE A 168 -4.64 -10.24 3.44
CA ILE A 168 -5.02 -9.62 2.16
C ILE A 168 -3.80 -9.23 1.31
N ALA A 169 -2.68 -8.85 1.94
CA ALA A 169 -1.47 -8.42 1.25
C ALA A 169 -0.73 -9.58 0.56
N PHE A 170 -0.50 -10.67 1.29
CA PHE A 170 0.31 -11.81 0.85
C PHE A 170 -0.53 -13.02 0.42
N GLY A 171 -1.72 -13.20 0.99
CA GLY A 171 -2.55 -14.37 0.78
C GLY A 171 -1.82 -15.68 1.09
N SER A 172 -2.26 -16.78 0.47
CA SER A 172 -1.58 -18.08 0.57
C SER A 172 -0.44 -18.27 -0.45
N THR A 173 -0.28 -17.35 -1.40
CA THR A 173 0.58 -17.53 -2.59
C THR A 173 1.90 -16.77 -2.50
N HIS A 174 1.99 -15.72 -1.67
CA HIS A 174 3.23 -14.98 -1.44
C HIS A 174 3.80 -15.25 -0.04
N LEU A 175 3.71 -16.50 0.41
CA LEU A 175 4.27 -16.99 1.68
C LEU A 175 5.28 -18.09 1.40
N ILE A 176 6.48 -17.95 1.95
CA ILE A 176 7.52 -18.99 1.89
C ILE A 176 7.77 -19.46 3.32
N ALA A 177 7.28 -20.66 3.64
CA ALA A 177 7.30 -21.25 4.98
C ALA A 177 8.37 -22.33 5.16
N ASP A 178 8.90 -22.86 4.07
CA ASP A 178 9.83 -23.97 4.01
C ASP A 178 10.84 -23.81 2.85
N ARG A 179 11.85 -24.69 2.82
CA ARG A 179 12.95 -24.65 1.85
C ARG A 179 12.60 -25.29 0.50
N GLU A 180 11.51 -26.04 0.44
CA GLU A 180 11.06 -26.78 -0.74
C GLU A 180 10.11 -25.92 -1.60
N HIS A 181 9.80 -24.70 -1.15
CA HIS A 181 9.02 -23.74 -1.91
C HIS A 181 9.62 -23.54 -3.32
N PRO A 182 8.82 -23.71 -4.40
CA PRO A 182 9.30 -23.67 -5.79
C PRO A 182 10.14 -22.42 -6.12
N THR A 183 9.70 -21.26 -5.62
CA THR A 183 10.41 -19.99 -5.75
C THR A 183 11.85 -20.03 -5.26
N LEU A 184 12.13 -20.72 -4.15
CA LEU A 184 13.49 -20.87 -3.63
C LEU A 184 14.31 -21.85 -4.45
N LEU A 185 13.70 -22.95 -4.91
CA LEU A 185 14.38 -23.92 -5.76
C LEU A 185 14.84 -23.28 -7.08
N LYS A 186 13.98 -22.47 -7.71
CA LYS A 186 14.33 -21.68 -8.91
C LYS A 186 15.45 -20.67 -8.61
N LEU A 187 15.38 -19.96 -7.50
CA LEU A 187 16.40 -18.98 -7.09
C LEU A 187 17.77 -19.64 -6.88
N TRP A 188 17.79 -20.86 -6.35
CA TRP A 188 19.01 -21.65 -6.13
C TRP A 188 19.48 -22.44 -7.36
N GLY A 189 18.76 -22.38 -8.48
CA GLY A 189 19.08 -23.12 -9.70
C GLY A 189 18.91 -24.64 -9.57
N LEU A 190 17.98 -25.09 -8.72
CA LEU A 190 17.67 -26.51 -8.47
C LEU A 190 16.44 -27.01 -9.25
N GLU A 191 15.80 -26.14 -10.05
CA GLU A 191 14.67 -26.41 -10.95
C GLU A 191 15.02 -26.02 -12.40
#